data_AF-A0A8H7GSN0-F1
#
_entry.id   AF-A0A8H7GSN0-F1
#
_cell.length_a   1.000
_cell.length_b   1.000
_cell.length_c   1.000
_cell.angle_alpha   90.00
_cell.angle_beta   90.00
_cell.angle_gamma   90.00
#
_symmetry.space_group_name_H-M   'P 1'
#
loop_
_entity.id
_entity.type
_entity.pdbx_description
1 polymer ?
#
loop_
_entity_poly.entity_id
_entity_poly.type
_entity_poly.pdbx_seq_one_letter_code
_entity_poly.pdbx_strand_id
1 'polypeptide(L)'
;MMRSTPTVSLIVAALQPLFGIGAKGKLPWRLKQEMKYFRDVTSKSREGHVNAVIMGRKTWESIPAKFRPLPNRLNVVLSRSYQNQSENGVFYFNSMDSALQLIQKPDFSHDNHKIDKIFVIGGAQIYNSFIADSRVDNLLITEVNYHGNEAETPIFDTFLDWDLAEWEKKSAPDLQQFVGVEFAPGTVTEGDYKYEYTMWERKKQRN
;
A
#
# COMPACT_ATOMS: atom_id res chain seq x y z
N MET A 1 -12.17 9.73 20.26
CA MET A 1 -11.23 8.81 20.94
C MET A 1 -10.17 8.41 19.95
N MET A 2 -8.88 8.57 20.26
CA MET A 2 -7.81 8.04 19.42
C MET A 2 -7.89 6.51 19.44
N ARG A 3 -7.89 5.86 18.26
CA ARG A 3 -7.81 4.40 18.18
C ARG A 3 -6.54 3.94 18.89
N SER A 4 -6.65 2.90 19.72
CA SER A 4 -5.52 2.30 20.42
C SER A 4 -4.65 1.44 19.50
N THR A 5 -5.17 1.02 18.35
CA THR A 5 -4.49 0.22 17.34
C THR A 5 -4.18 1.05 16.09
N PRO A 6 -3.00 0.89 15.48
CA PRO A 6 -2.66 1.53 14.21
C PRO A 6 -3.64 1.14 13.10
N THR A 7 -4.04 2.12 12.30
CA THR A 7 -4.87 1.91 11.10
C THR A 7 -4.11 1.07 10.07
N VAL A 8 -4.80 0.12 9.44
CA VAL A 8 -4.22 -0.71 8.37
C VAL A 8 -4.84 -0.33 7.03
N SER A 9 -4.01 -0.03 6.04
CA SER A 9 -4.45 0.35 4.70
C SER A 9 -3.72 -0.44 3.62
N LEU A 10 -4.45 -0.91 2.62
CA LEU A 10 -3.86 -1.42 1.38
C LEU A 10 -3.58 -0.21 0.48
N ILE A 11 -2.36 -0.04 -0.01
CA ILE A 11 -2.02 1.04 -0.95
C ILE A 11 -1.48 0.45 -2.24
N VAL A 12 -2.06 0.83 -3.38
CA VAL A 12 -1.75 0.25 -4.70
C VAL A 12 -2.05 1.23 -5.83
N ALA A 13 -1.28 1.15 -6.92
CA ALA A 13 -1.63 1.75 -8.21
C ALA A 13 -2.06 0.64 -9.18
N ALA A 14 -3.22 0.80 -9.82
CA ALA A 14 -3.82 -0.24 -10.64
C ALA A 14 -4.44 0.32 -11.92
N LEU A 15 -4.15 -0.32 -13.06
CA LEU A 15 -4.76 0.00 -14.35
C LEU A 15 -6.22 -0.45 -14.38
N GLN A 16 -7.11 0.48 -14.71
CA GLN A 16 -8.52 0.24 -14.91
C GLN A 16 -8.80 -0.36 -16.30
N PRO A 17 -9.91 -1.12 -16.46
CA PRO A 17 -10.87 -1.52 -15.43
C PRO A 17 -10.52 -2.84 -14.72
N LEU A 18 -9.46 -3.53 -15.14
CA LEU A 18 -9.13 -4.90 -14.70
C LEU A 18 -8.23 -4.97 -13.47
N PHE A 19 -7.92 -3.83 -12.85
CA PHE A 19 -6.96 -3.70 -11.75
C PHE A 19 -5.58 -4.35 -12.05
N GLY A 20 -5.00 -4.05 -13.21
CA GLY A 20 -3.66 -4.52 -13.59
C GLY A 20 -2.57 -3.79 -12.79
N ILE A 21 -1.68 -4.52 -12.13
CA ILE A 21 -0.65 -3.93 -11.24
C ILE A 21 0.80 -4.32 -11.61
N GLY A 22 0.98 -5.30 -12.50
CA GLY A 22 2.30 -5.85 -12.75
C GLY A 22 2.43 -6.64 -14.05
N ALA A 23 3.66 -6.70 -14.52
CA ALA A 23 4.09 -7.50 -15.66
C ALA A 23 5.51 -8.02 -15.40
N LYS A 24 5.72 -9.34 -15.51
CA LYS A 24 7.04 -9.99 -15.36
C LYS A 24 7.78 -9.57 -14.08
N GLY A 25 7.02 -9.43 -12.98
CA GLY A 25 7.55 -9.04 -11.66
C GLY A 25 7.94 -7.56 -11.51
N LYS A 26 7.56 -6.69 -12.44
CA LYS A 26 7.81 -5.24 -12.42
C LYS A 26 6.53 -4.44 -12.58
N LEU A 27 6.59 -3.16 -12.20
CA LEU A 27 5.56 -2.19 -12.59
C LEU A 27 5.65 -1.97 -14.11
N PRO A 28 4.52 -2.00 -14.85
CA PRO A 28 4.50 -1.84 -16.30
C PRO A 28 4.60 -0.37 -16.76
N TRP A 29 4.69 0.56 -15.82
CA TRP A 29 4.85 2.00 -16.07
C TRP A 29 5.95 2.61 -15.21
N ARG A 30 6.29 3.87 -15.53
CA ARG A 30 7.16 4.72 -14.71
C ARG A 30 6.50 6.08 -14.48
N LEU A 31 5.59 6.12 -13.50
CA LEU A 31 4.85 7.31 -13.09
C LEU A 31 5.59 7.95 -11.89
N LYS A 32 6.30 9.05 -12.11
CA LYS A 32 7.19 9.66 -11.11
C LYS A 32 6.41 10.35 -10.00
N GLN A 33 5.30 11.01 -10.33
CA GLN A 33 4.46 11.68 -9.36
C GLN A 33 3.68 10.66 -8.53
N GLU A 34 3.24 9.55 -9.12
CA GLU A 34 2.65 8.43 -8.38
C GLU A 34 3.66 7.82 -7.40
N MET A 35 4.88 7.52 -7.85
CA MET A 35 5.93 7.00 -6.96
C MET A 35 6.30 8.00 -5.84
N LYS A 36 6.26 9.30 -6.12
CA LYS A 36 6.40 10.36 -5.10
C LYS A 36 5.25 10.30 -4.10
N TYR A 37 4.01 10.20 -4.56
CA TYR A 37 2.83 10.06 -3.71
C TYR A 37 2.96 8.82 -2.80
N PHE A 38 3.21 7.64 -3.37
CA PHE A 38 3.43 6.41 -2.60
C PHE A 38 4.49 6.58 -1.51
N ARG A 39 5.65 7.13 -1.87
CA ARG A 39 6.73 7.37 -0.90
C ARG A 39 6.27 8.31 0.21
N ASP A 40 5.69 9.45 -0.14
CA ASP A 40 5.34 10.49 0.83
C ASP A 40 4.23 10.01 1.77
N VAL A 41 3.16 9.38 1.24
CA VAL A 41 2.07 8.79 2.03
C VAL A 41 2.59 7.72 2.99
N THR A 42 3.42 6.80 2.50
CA THR A 42 3.90 5.68 3.33
C THR A 42 4.98 6.09 4.32
N SER A 43 5.69 7.22 4.14
CA SER A 43 6.76 7.66 5.04
C SER A 43 6.36 8.78 6.00
N LYS A 44 5.29 9.55 5.70
CA LYS A 44 4.82 10.61 6.59
C LYS A 44 4.12 10.04 7.82
N SER A 45 4.73 10.22 8.99
CA SER A 45 4.16 9.89 10.29
C SER A 45 4.06 11.12 11.19
N ARG A 46 3.31 10.98 12.28
CA ARG A 46 3.33 11.91 13.41
C ARG A 46 4.67 11.88 14.15
N GLU A 47 5.00 12.97 14.85
CA GLU A 47 6.20 13.04 15.68
C GLU A 47 6.24 11.91 16.72
N GLY A 48 7.42 11.32 16.93
CA GLY A 48 7.60 10.15 17.80
C GLY A 48 7.02 8.85 17.25
N HIS A 49 6.54 8.85 16.00
CA HIS A 49 5.99 7.65 15.35
C HIS A 49 6.66 7.35 14.00
N VAL A 50 6.47 6.12 13.53
CA VAL A 50 6.92 5.62 12.24
C VAL A 50 5.79 4.81 11.59
N ASN A 51 5.68 4.86 10.27
CA ASN A 51 4.77 3.98 9.55
C ASN A 51 5.42 2.63 9.28
N ALA A 52 4.63 1.56 9.25
CA ALA A 52 5.06 0.25 8.80
C ALA A 52 4.64 0.01 7.34
N VAL A 53 5.50 -0.66 6.57
CA VAL A 53 5.18 -1.19 5.25
C VAL A 53 5.31 -2.71 5.25
N ILE A 54 4.24 -3.40 4.87
CA ILE A 54 4.18 -4.86 4.79
C ILE A 54 4.11 -5.27 3.33
N MET A 55 4.99 -6.19 2.92
CA MET A 55 5.02 -6.70 1.56
C MET A 55 5.36 -8.19 1.50
N GLY A 56 5.00 -8.86 0.41
CA GLY A 56 5.43 -10.23 0.13
C GLY A 56 6.88 -10.28 -0.39
N ARG A 57 7.55 -11.41 -0.19
CA ARG A 57 8.93 -11.66 -0.66
C ARG A 57 9.18 -11.26 -2.13
N LYS A 58 8.27 -11.60 -3.06
CA LYS A 58 8.43 -11.26 -4.49
C LYS A 58 8.52 -9.75 -4.71
N THR A 59 7.73 -8.96 -3.98
CA THR A 59 7.77 -7.49 -4.03
C THR A 59 9.05 -6.97 -3.41
N TRP A 60 9.47 -7.53 -2.28
CA TRP A 60 10.75 -7.17 -1.65
C TRP A 60 11.96 -7.40 -2.58
N GLU A 61 11.94 -8.49 -3.35
CA GLU A 61 12.99 -8.81 -4.33
C GLU A 61 12.94 -7.98 -5.61
N SER A 62 11.77 -7.46 -5.99
CA SER A 62 11.66 -6.59 -7.17
C SER A 62 12.14 -5.17 -6.91
N ILE A 63 12.17 -4.73 -5.65
CA ILE A 63 12.76 -3.45 -5.25
C ILE A 63 14.29 -3.54 -5.42
N PRO A 64 14.93 -2.66 -6.21
CA PRO A 64 16.38 -2.69 -6.38
C PRO A 64 17.11 -2.62 -5.04
N ALA A 65 18.19 -3.40 -4.89
CA ALA A 65 18.90 -3.55 -3.62
C ALA A 65 19.32 -2.21 -2.97
N LYS A 66 19.69 -1.21 -3.79
CA LYS A 66 20.06 0.15 -3.32
C LYS A 66 18.89 0.99 -2.76
N PHE A 67 17.66 0.56 -2.98
CA PHE A 67 16.44 1.25 -2.54
C PHE A 67 15.68 0.49 -1.45
N ARG A 68 16.21 -0.65 -0.99
CA ARG A 68 15.67 -1.40 0.16
C ARG A 68 16.69 -1.45 1.31
N PRO A 69 16.26 -1.40 2.58
CA PRO A 69 14.89 -1.18 3.02
C PRO A 69 14.35 0.20 2.62
N LEU A 70 13.04 0.32 2.51
CA LEU A 70 12.40 1.59 2.20
C LEU A 70 12.65 2.57 3.36
N PRO A 71 13.34 3.71 3.16
CA PRO A 71 13.77 4.57 4.26
C PRO A 71 12.58 5.20 4.99
N ASN A 72 12.79 5.56 6.26
CA ASN A 72 11.83 6.21 7.16
C ASN A 72 10.54 5.38 7.41
N ARG A 73 10.65 4.06 7.28
CA ARG A 73 9.55 3.11 7.46
C ARG A 73 10.07 1.85 8.12
N LEU A 74 9.26 1.26 9.00
CA LEU A 74 9.46 -0.12 9.43
C LEU A 74 9.15 -1.04 8.25
N ASN A 75 10.11 -1.84 7.78
CA ASN A 75 9.91 -2.76 6.66
C ASN A 75 9.61 -4.17 7.16
N VAL A 76 8.51 -4.74 6.69
CA VAL A 76 8.06 -6.09 7.02
C VAL A 76 7.90 -6.92 5.74
N VAL A 77 8.57 -8.07 5.68
CA VAL A 77 8.55 -8.98 4.53
C VAL A 77 7.93 -10.31 4.91
N LEU A 78 6.92 -10.73 4.13
CA LEU A 78 6.19 -11.97 4.33
C LEU A 78 6.68 -13.07 3.37
N SER A 79 6.98 -14.24 3.93
CA SER A 79 7.14 -15.49 3.17
C SER A 79 6.81 -16.68 4.04
N ARG A 80 6.00 -17.63 3.54
CA ARG A 80 5.66 -18.86 4.27
C ARG A 80 6.89 -19.68 4.72
N SER A 81 8.03 -19.49 4.05
CA SER A 81 9.29 -20.16 4.37
C SER A 81 10.13 -19.47 5.44
N TYR A 82 9.77 -18.26 5.88
CA TYR A 82 10.55 -17.54 6.87
C TYR A 82 10.30 -18.06 8.28
N GLN A 83 11.33 -17.98 9.11
CA GLN A 83 11.16 -17.95 10.56
C GLN A 83 10.92 -16.51 10.98
N ASN A 84 10.10 -16.30 12.01
CA ASN A 84 9.81 -14.96 12.51
C ASN A 84 11.07 -14.38 13.15
N GLN A 85 11.65 -13.35 12.53
CA GLN A 85 12.91 -12.74 12.97
C GLN A 85 13.03 -11.29 12.50
N SER A 86 14.03 -10.59 13.03
CA SER A 86 14.47 -9.29 12.52
C SER A 86 15.95 -9.33 12.19
N GLU A 87 16.31 -8.69 11.08
CA GLU A 87 17.69 -8.61 10.60
C GLU A 87 17.90 -7.25 9.92
N ASN A 88 18.95 -6.52 10.31
CA ASN A 88 19.33 -5.22 9.71
C ASN A 88 18.15 -4.21 9.63
N GLY A 89 17.32 -4.14 10.68
CA GLY A 89 16.16 -3.24 10.74
C GLY A 89 14.96 -3.68 9.89
N VAL A 90 15.00 -4.87 9.28
CA VAL A 90 13.90 -5.46 8.52
C VAL A 90 13.32 -6.63 9.30
N PHE A 91 11.99 -6.74 9.32
CA PHE A 91 11.29 -7.84 9.97
C PHE A 91 10.81 -8.84 8.93
N TYR A 92 11.03 -10.11 9.21
CA TYR A 92 10.64 -11.23 8.36
C TYR A 92 9.64 -12.09 9.12
N PHE A 93 8.47 -12.32 8.52
CA PHE A 93 7.41 -13.13 9.12
C PHE A 93 6.87 -14.16 8.14
N ASN A 94 6.34 -15.24 8.70
CA ASN A 94 5.70 -16.30 7.92
C ASN A 94 4.24 -16.00 7.54
N SER A 95 3.61 -15.02 8.19
CA SER A 95 2.19 -14.72 8.05
C SER A 95 1.89 -13.26 8.38
N MET A 96 0.80 -12.75 7.82
CA MET A 96 0.26 -11.44 8.16
C MET A 96 -0.14 -11.38 9.64
N ASP A 97 -0.70 -12.46 10.18
CA ASP A 97 -1.12 -12.54 11.58
C ASP A 97 0.06 -12.35 12.53
N SER A 98 1.17 -13.07 12.33
CA SER A 98 2.35 -12.92 13.17
C SER A 98 2.94 -11.51 13.09
N ALA A 99 2.93 -10.89 11.91
CA ALA A 99 3.40 -9.52 11.74
C ALA A 99 2.54 -8.52 12.54
N LEU A 100 1.22 -8.55 12.33
CA LEU A 100 0.28 -7.65 13.00
C LEU A 100 0.25 -7.88 14.52
N GLN A 101 0.31 -9.14 14.98
CA GLN A 101 0.41 -9.49 16.40
C GLN A 101 1.62 -8.87 17.10
N LEU A 102 2.73 -8.62 16.40
CA LEU A 102 3.88 -7.93 16.98
C LEU A 102 3.73 -6.41 16.87
N ILE A 103 3.53 -5.89 15.65
CA ILE A 103 3.68 -4.44 15.40
C ILE A 103 2.50 -3.60 15.89
N GLN A 104 1.36 -4.22 16.19
CA GLN A 104 0.20 -3.55 16.79
C GLN A 104 0.21 -3.61 18.33
N LYS A 105 1.21 -4.25 18.97
CA LYS A 105 1.27 -4.26 20.43
C LYS A 105 1.52 -2.84 20.97
N PRO A 106 0.84 -2.43 22.06
CA PRO A 106 1.03 -1.09 22.63
C PRO A 106 2.47 -0.77 23.05
N ASP A 107 3.22 -1.79 23.48
CA ASP A 107 4.61 -1.70 23.94
C ASP A 107 5.64 -1.78 22.80
N PHE A 108 5.27 -2.28 21.62
CA PHE A 108 6.15 -2.35 20.47
C PHE A 108 6.67 -0.96 20.07
N SER A 109 7.93 -0.89 19.68
CA SER A 109 8.55 0.30 19.10
C SER A 109 9.66 -0.11 18.14
N HIS A 110 9.92 0.73 17.14
CA HIS A 110 11.01 0.56 16.19
C HIS A 110 11.85 1.83 16.22
N ASP A 111 13.14 1.71 16.54
CA ASP A 111 14.06 2.83 16.68
C ASP A 111 13.51 3.95 17.59
N ASN A 112 12.93 3.58 18.73
CA ASN A 112 12.25 4.45 19.70
C ASN A 112 10.96 5.14 19.20
N HIS A 113 10.42 4.74 18.04
CA HIS A 113 9.17 5.26 17.51
C HIS A 113 8.02 4.26 17.67
N LYS A 114 6.83 4.75 17.96
CA LYS A 114 5.58 3.95 17.93
C LYS A 114 5.07 3.81 16.51
N ILE A 115 4.26 2.77 16.24
CA ILE A 115 3.64 2.62 14.93
C ILE A 115 2.48 3.60 14.79
N ASP A 116 2.52 4.45 13.75
CA ASP A 116 1.43 5.38 13.42
C ASP A 116 0.35 4.68 12.56
N LYS A 117 0.75 4.26 11.36
CA LYS A 117 -0.09 3.57 10.38
C LYS A 117 0.65 2.36 9.79
N ILE A 118 -0.11 1.39 9.30
CA ILE A 118 0.39 0.20 8.63
C ILE A 118 -0.11 0.21 7.19
N PHE A 119 0.82 0.13 6.24
CA PHE A 119 0.52 0.07 4.81
C PHE A 119 0.91 -1.31 4.25
N VAL A 120 -0.06 -2.01 3.68
CA VAL A 120 0.21 -3.20 2.89
C VAL A 120 0.48 -2.76 1.46
N ILE A 121 1.71 -2.99 0.99
CA ILE A 121 2.23 -2.48 -0.29
C ILE A 121 2.39 -3.58 -1.35
N GLY A 122 1.73 -4.73 -1.13
CA GLY A 122 1.56 -5.79 -2.12
C GLY A 122 2.53 -6.96 -2.00
N GLY A 123 2.69 -7.77 -3.04
CA GLY A 123 2.03 -7.71 -4.36
C GLY A 123 0.66 -8.41 -4.38
N ALA A 124 0.19 -8.78 -5.58
CA ALA A 124 -1.15 -9.35 -5.81
C ALA A 124 -1.54 -10.46 -4.83
N GLN A 125 -0.65 -11.41 -4.55
CA GLN A 125 -0.93 -12.49 -3.60
C GLN A 125 -1.28 -11.97 -2.21
N ILE A 126 -0.52 -10.98 -1.70
CA ILE A 126 -0.79 -10.38 -0.39
C ILE A 126 -2.07 -9.57 -0.44
N TYR A 127 -2.22 -8.71 -1.46
CA TYR A 127 -3.41 -7.89 -1.66
C TYR A 127 -4.69 -8.73 -1.68
N ASN A 128 -4.76 -9.72 -2.57
CA ASN A 128 -5.96 -10.55 -2.76
C ASN A 128 -6.25 -11.44 -1.55
N SER A 129 -5.23 -11.83 -0.76
CA SER A 129 -5.44 -12.59 0.47
C SER A 129 -5.93 -11.75 1.65
N PHE A 130 -5.74 -10.44 1.61
CA PHE A 130 -5.94 -9.57 2.77
C PHE A 130 -7.06 -8.54 2.59
N ILE A 131 -7.52 -8.30 1.36
CA ILE A 131 -8.61 -7.35 1.06
C ILE A 131 -9.91 -7.61 1.83
N ALA A 132 -10.26 -8.87 2.10
CA ALA A 132 -11.44 -9.26 2.85
C ALA A 132 -11.25 -9.25 4.38
N ASP A 133 -10.03 -9.02 4.87
CA ASP A 133 -9.72 -9.06 6.29
C ASP A 133 -10.35 -7.89 7.04
N SER A 134 -10.98 -8.15 8.18
CA SER A 134 -11.67 -7.15 9.00
C SER A 134 -10.72 -6.12 9.61
N ARG A 135 -9.42 -6.40 9.66
CA ARG A 135 -8.39 -5.47 10.13
C ARG A 135 -8.04 -4.41 9.09
N VAL A 136 -8.40 -4.60 7.82
CA VAL A 136 -8.19 -3.58 6.79
C VAL A 136 -9.25 -2.50 6.93
N ASP A 137 -8.79 -1.28 7.20
CA ASP A 137 -9.63 -0.12 7.37
C ASP A 137 -9.89 0.62 6.05
N ASN A 138 -8.83 0.80 5.24
CA ASN A 138 -8.90 1.61 4.03
C ASN A 138 -8.20 0.96 2.84
N LEU A 139 -8.67 1.30 1.64
CA LEU A 139 -7.92 1.12 0.39
C LEU A 139 -7.49 2.48 -0.12
N LEU A 140 -6.20 2.64 -0.39
CA LEU A 140 -5.64 3.77 -1.13
C LEU A 140 -5.33 3.28 -2.54
N ILE A 141 -6.14 3.66 -3.51
CA ILE A 141 -6.01 3.20 -4.89
C ILE A 141 -5.67 4.38 -5.77
N THR A 142 -4.50 4.34 -6.41
CA THR A 142 -4.24 5.17 -7.58
C THR A 142 -4.91 4.49 -8.78
N GLU A 143 -6.04 5.04 -9.24
CA GLU A 143 -6.81 4.52 -10.37
C GLU A 143 -6.18 5.01 -11.68
N VAL A 144 -5.44 4.13 -12.36
CA VAL A 144 -4.67 4.47 -13.56
C VAL A 144 -5.46 4.12 -14.82
N ASN A 145 -5.48 5.03 -15.80
CA ASN A 145 -6.04 4.83 -17.12
C ASN A 145 -4.96 5.11 -18.17
N TYR A 146 -4.86 4.24 -19.18
CA TYR A 146 -3.98 4.44 -20.32
C TYR A 146 -4.76 5.07 -21.48
N HIS A 147 -4.20 6.13 -22.05
CA HIS A 147 -4.77 6.95 -23.12
C HIS A 147 -3.84 7.07 -24.32
N GLY A 148 -2.78 6.26 -24.38
CA GLY A 148 -1.84 6.23 -25.50
C GLY A 148 -2.36 5.39 -26.67
N ASN A 149 -1.46 5.07 -27.60
CA ASN A 149 -1.78 4.24 -28.75
C ASN A 149 -2.15 2.81 -28.33
N GLU A 150 -3.23 2.26 -28.88
CA GLU A 150 -3.70 0.90 -28.63
C GLU A 150 -2.63 -0.15 -28.93
N ALA A 151 -1.83 0.06 -29.99
CA ALA A 151 -0.73 -0.84 -30.36
C ALA A 151 0.41 -0.89 -29.32
N GLU A 152 0.47 0.11 -28.43
CA GLU A 152 1.48 0.26 -27.38
C GLU A 152 0.88 0.01 -25.97
N THR A 153 -0.35 -0.51 -25.91
CA THR A 153 -1.03 -0.81 -24.64
C THR A 153 -0.14 -1.71 -23.78
N PRO A 154 0.16 -1.32 -22.53
CA PRO A 154 1.02 -2.12 -21.67
C PRO A 154 0.40 -3.48 -21.38
N ILE A 155 1.22 -4.53 -21.44
CA ILE A 155 0.78 -5.90 -21.13
C ILE A 155 0.90 -6.12 -19.63
N PHE A 156 -0.15 -6.67 -19.02
CA PHE A 156 -0.20 -7.04 -17.62
C PHE A 156 -0.35 -8.56 -17.47
N ASP A 157 0.34 -9.14 -16.49
CA ASP A 157 0.20 -10.56 -16.10
C ASP A 157 -0.19 -10.73 -14.63
N THR A 158 -0.31 -9.62 -13.90
CA THR A 158 -0.59 -9.58 -12.48
C THR A 158 -1.73 -8.60 -12.23
N PHE A 159 -2.84 -9.12 -11.69
CA PHE A 159 -4.08 -8.38 -11.48
C PHE A 159 -4.57 -8.53 -10.03
N LEU A 160 -5.35 -7.56 -9.57
CA LEU A 160 -6.13 -7.68 -8.34
C LEU A 160 -7.50 -8.25 -8.64
N ASP A 161 -7.94 -9.20 -7.84
CA ASP A 161 -9.29 -9.77 -7.92
C ASP A 161 -10.19 -9.04 -6.91
N TRP A 162 -10.30 -7.73 -7.08
CA TRP A 162 -10.98 -6.85 -6.12
C TRP A 162 -12.39 -6.53 -6.58
N ASP A 163 -13.35 -6.95 -5.78
CA ASP A 163 -14.72 -6.42 -5.82
C ASP A 163 -14.84 -5.30 -4.77
N LEU A 164 -15.10 -4.08 -5.25
CA LEU A 164 -15.29 -2.91 -4.41
C LEU A 164 -16.74 -2.72 -3.96
N ALA A 165 -17.63 -3.69 -4.18
CA ALA A 165 -19.05 -3.61 -3.78
C ALA A 165 -19.25 -3.32 -2.29
N GLU A 166 -18.37 -3.82 -1.41
CA GLU A 166 -18.43 -3.57 0.04
C GLU A 166 -17.68 -2.30 0.48
N TRP A 167 -17.11 -1.57 -0.47
CA TRP A 167 -16.30 -0.37 -0.23
C TRP A 167 -17.01 0.87 -0.75
N GLU A 168 -16.84 2.00 -0.06
CA GLU A 168 -17.31 3.32 -0.49
C GLU A 168 -16.12 4.25 -0.73
N LYS A 169 -16.10 4.87 -1.91
CA LYS A 169 -15.10 5.90 -2.24
C LYS A 169 -15.36 7.13 -1.37
N LYS A 170 -14.32 7.61 -0.69
CA LYS A 170 -14.36 8.81 0.15
C LYS A 170 -14.06 10.06 -0.66
N SER A 171 -14.39 11.21 -0.09
CA SER A 171 -14.15 12.50 -0.75
C SER A 171 -12.65 12.80 -0.83
N ALA A 172 -12.23 13.62 -1.80
CA ALA A 172 -10.85 14.07 -1.89
C ALA A 172 -10.37 14.82 -0.62
N PRO A 173 -11.18 15.67 0.05
CA PRO A 173 -10.83 16.22 1.35
C PRO A 173 -10.57 15.17 2.44
N ASP A 174 -11.38 14.10 2.50
CA ASP A 174 -11.18 13.02 3.47
C ASP A 174 -9.84 12.29 3.21
N LEU A 175 -9.54 11.99 1.95
CA LEU A 175 -8.25 11.42 1.54
C LEU A 175 -7.10 12.34 1.95
N GLN A 176 -7.20 13.64 1.63
CA GLN A 176 -6.18 14.65 1.93
C GLN A 176 -5.89 14.74 3.44
N GLN A 177 -6.96 14.74 4.24
CA GLN A 177 -6.86 14.72 5.70
C GLN A 177 -6.23 13.41 6.21
N PHE A 178 -6.63 12.27 5.64
CA PHE A 178 -6.11 10.96 6.06
C PHE A 178 -4.62 10.81 5.78
N VAL A 179 -4.17 11.15 4.56
CA VAL A 179 -2.76 10.95 4.19
C VAL A 179 -1.84 12.02 4.77
N GLY A 180 -2.34 13.24 5.00
CA GLY A 180 -1.56 14.33 5.59
C GLY A 180 -0.35 14.75 4.75
N VAL A 181 -0.39 14.52 3.43
CA VAL A 181 0.62 14.93 2.45
C VAL A 181 -0.07 15.61 1.27
N GLU A 182 0.55 16.64 0.72
CA GLU A 182 0.03 17.33 -0.47
C GLU A 182 0.25 16.47 -1.72
N PHE A 183 -0.80 16.38 -2.54
CA PHE A 183 -0.75 15.79 -3.87
C PHE A 183 -1.62 16.60 -4.84
N ALA A 184 -1.37 16.44 -6.15
CA ALA A 184 -2.13 17.17 -7.16
C ALA A 184 -3.63 16.77 -7.09
N PRO A 185 -4.55 17.73 -6.91
CA PRO A 185 -5.96 17.43 -6.84
C PRO A 185 -6.50 17.00 -8.21
N GLY A 186 -7.49 16.11 -8.21
CA GLY A 186 -8.12 15.61 -9.44
C GLY A 186 -7.20 14.72 -10.28
N THR A 187 -7.41 14.72 -11.58
CA THR A 187 -6.68 13.87 -12.52
C THR A 187 -5.26 14.37 -12.77
N VAL A 188 -4.28 13.50 -12.53
CA VAL A 188 -2.87 13.73 -12.88
C VAL A 188 -2.57 13.09 -14.23
N THR A 189 -1.81 13.77 -15.08
CA THR A 189 -1.35 13.24 -16.36
C THR A 189 0.17 13.08 -16.36
N GLU A 190 0.66 11.88 -16.70
CA GLU A 190 2.08 11.59 -16.91
C GLU A 190 2.26 10.76 -18.20
N GLY A 191 2.67 11.42 -19.29
CA GLY A 191 2.73 10.79 -20.60
C GLY A 191 1.34 10.33 -21.05
N ASP A 192 1.24 9.07 -21.46
CA ASP A 192 0.01 8.44 -21.93
C ASP A 192 -0.91 7.96 -20.79
N TYR A 193 -0.56 8.23 -19.53
CA TYR A 193 -1.35 7.81 -18.38
C TYR A 193 -2.07 8.99 -17.73
N LYS A 194 -3.33 8.76 -17.37
CA LYS A 194 -4.12 9.64 -16.51
C LYS A 194 -4.54 8.87 -15.28
N TYR A 195 -4.45 9.46 -14.11
CA TYR A 195 -4.80 8.76 -12.88
C TYR A 195 -5.26 9.68 -11.77
N GLU A 196 -6.00 9.10 -10.82
CA GLU A 196 -6.54 9.78 -9.65
C GLU A 196 -6.15 9.03 -8.38
N TYR A 197 -5.83 9.76 -7.32
CA TYR A 197 -5.62 9.17 -6.00
C TYR A 197 -6.97 9.06 -5.28
N THR A 198 -7.28 7.88 -4.79
CA THR A 198 -8.58 7.59 -4.18
C THR A 198 -8.42 6.89 -2.84
N MET A 199 -9.36 7.14 -1.93
CA MET A 199 -9.47 6.41 -0.66
C MET A 199 -10.84 5.74 -0.61
N TRP A 200 -10.87 4.52 -0.13
CA TRP A 200 -12.09 3.75 0.07
C TRP A 200 -12.14 3.21 1.49
N GLU A 201 -13.31 3.26 2.11
CA GLU A 201 -13.58 2.66 3.42
C GLU A 201 -14.67 1.59 3.27
N ARG A 202 -14.75 0.62 4.19
CA ARG A 202 -15.86 -0.33 4.18
C ARG A 202 -17.18 0.40 4.39
N LYS A 203 -18.20 0.05 3.62
CA LYS A 203 -19.57 0.55 3.83
C LYS A 203 -19.99 0.21 5.25
N LYS A 204 -20.55 1.20 5.96
CA LYS A 204 -21.18 0.92 7.25
C LYS A 204 -22.38 0.02 6.99
N GLN A 205 -22.44 -1.14 7.65
CA GLN A 205 -23.64 -1.96 7.63
C GLN A 205 -24.80 -1.09 8.14
N ARG A 206 -25.83 -0.92 7.31
CA ARG A 206 -27.09 -0.34 7.76
C ARG A 206 -27.71 -1.35 8.72
N ASN A 207 -27.80 -0.99 9.99
CA ASN A 207 -28.65 -1.70 10.96
C ASN A 207 -30.12 -1.68 10.49
#